data_AF-A0AAW0RFU0-F1
#
_entry.id   AF-A0AAW0RFU0-F1
#
_cell.length_a   1.000
_cell.length_b   1.000
_cell.length_c   1.000
_cell.angle_alpha   90.00
_cell.angle_beta   90.00
_cell.angle_gamma   90.00
#
_symmetry.space_group_name_H-M   'P 1'
#
loop_
_entity.id
_entity.type
_entity.pdbx_description
1 polymer ?
#
loop_
_entity_poly.entity_id
_entity_poly.type
_entity_poly.pdbx_seq_one_letter_code
_entity_poly.pdbx_strand_id
1 'polypeptide(L)'
;MTLPAVLSLFPQGRIFADRVLAARRSVPGSRLRSFFAAKDKMERWHPLHRSLYMWAKTLLLNTILTGLGDRSEMRHSIEGRPPFLDHLLAEHVNALPPSVKMRYVLDEGQDLAQGNADDYWWKSSGSGL
;
A
#
# COMPACT_ATOMS: atom_id res chain seq x y z
N MET A 1 -23.02 -22.94 -1.70
CA MET A 1 -21.85 -22.75 -0.84
C MET A 1 -21.89 -21.30 -0.35
N THR A 2 -22.08 -21.11 0.95
CA THR A 2 -22.45 -19.82 1.53
C THR A 2 -21.22 -18.93 1.71
N LEU A 3 -21.41 -17.62 1.56
CA LEU A 3 -20.40 -16.56 1.66
C LEU A 3 -19.60 -16.45 2.99
N PRO A 4 -19.99 -17.00 4.16
CA PRO A 4 -19.21 -16.79 5.39
C PRO A 4 -17.91 -17.63 5.45
N ALA A 5 -17.68 -18.60 4.56
CA ALA A 5 -16.46 -19.41 4.56
C ALA A 5 -15.24 -18.71 3.93
N VAL A 6 -15.45 -17.70 3.07
CA VAL A 6 -14.34 -16.93 2.47
C VAL A 6 -13.82 -15.88 3.46
N LEU A 7 -14.69 -15.33 4.30
CA LEU A 7 -14.34 -14.36 5.34
C LEU A 7 -13.60 -14.96 6.55
N SER A 8 -13.66 -16.29 6.75
CA SER A 8 -12.87 -16.97 7.79
C SER A 8 -11.44 -17.33 7.35
N LEU A 9 -11.13 -17.21 6.05
CA LEU A 9 -9.77 -17.39 5.53
C LEU A 9 -8.92 -16.11 5.69
N PHE A 10 -9.54 -14.98 6.00
CA PHE A 10 -8.82 -13.79 6.40
C PHE A 10 -8.54 -13.87 7.90
N PRO A 11 -7.27 -13.99 8.33
CA PRO A 11 -6.92 -14.05 9.73
C PRO A 11 -7.34 -12.74 10.41
N GLN A 12 -8.36 -12.83 11.25
CA GLN A 12 -8.78 -11.77 12.14
C GLN A 12 -7.64 -11.50 13.13
N GLY A 13 -6.90 -10.42 12.86
CA GLY A 13 -5.85 -9.93 13.73
C GLY A 13 -4.44 -10.34 13.29
N ARG A 14 -3.63 -9.30 13.03
CA ARG A 14 -2.17 -9.35 12.91
C ARG A 14 -1.63 -10.01 11.64
N ILE A 15 -1.77 -9.25 10.54
CA ILE A 15 -1.24 -9.52 9.19
C ILE A 15 0.29 -9.80 9.18
N PHE A 16 1.01 -9.51 10.28
CA PHE A 16 2.41 -9.89 10.48
C PHE A 16 2.64 -10.58 11.84
N ALA A 17 2.34 -11.87 11.87
CA ALA A 17 3.30 -12.92 12.22
C ALA A 17 3.97 -12.93 13.62
N ASP A 18 3.35 -13.65 14.55
CA ASP A 18 4.05 -14.22 15.71
C ASP A 18 5.19 -15.18 15.27
N ARG A 19 5.05 -15.86 14.12
CA ARG A 19 6.10 -16.73 13.55
C ARG A 19 7.31 -15.98 12.99
N VAL A 20 7.12 -14.82 12.37
CA VAL A 20 8.24 -13.99 11.84
C VAL A 20 8.94 -13.29 13.00
N LEU A 21 8.20 -12.87 14.03
CA LEU A 21 8.77 -12.33 15.25
C LEU A 21 9.49 -13.40 16.08
N ALA A 22 9.02 -14.66 16.09
CA ALA A 22 9.69 -15.78 16.76
C ALA A 22 11.04 -16.17 16.11
N ALA A 23 11.23 -15.89 14.81
CA ALA A 23 12.51 -16.08 14.12
C ALA A 23 13.58 -15.03 14.51
N ARG A 24 13.33 -14.20 15.53
CA ARG A 24 14.16 -13.08 16.04
C ARG A 24 15.64 -13.38 16.31
N ARG A 25 16.03 -14.64 16.51
CA ARG A 25 17.23 -14.94 17.30
C ARG A 25 18.55 -14.99 16.55
N SER A 26 18.61 -15.15 15.23
CA SER A 26 19.92 -15.28 14.58
C SER A 26 19.97 -14.97 13.08
N VAL A 27 19.64 -13.74 12.68
CA VAL A 27 20.05 -13.25 11.34
C VAL A 27 21.11 -12.16 11.52
N PRO A 28 22.42 -12.49 11.43
CA PRO A 28 23.49 -11.51 11.38
C PRO A 28 23.36 -10.64 10.12
N GLY A 29 23.56 -9.32 10.22
CA GLY A 29 23.59 -8.39 9.08
C GLY A 29 22.27 -7.96 8.42
N SER A 30 21.08 -8.24 8.99
CA SER A 30 19.82 -8.09 8.25
C SER A 30 19.28 -6.64 8.12
N ARG A 31 19.11 -6.17 6.88
CA ARG A 31 18.23 -5.04 6.48
C ARG A 31 16.79 -5.16 7.00
N LEU A 32 16.39 -6.36 7.44
CA LEU A 32 15.11 -6.63 8.08
C LEU A 32 15.00 -6.04 9.49
N ARG A 33 16.11 -5.84 10.21
CA ARG A 33 16.07 -5.20 11.55
C ARG A 33 15.55 -3.78 11.49
N SER A 34 16.01 -2.96 10.54
CA SER A 34 15.48 -1.61 10.35
C SER A 34 14.01 -1.61 9.91
N PHE A 35 13.60 -2.64 9.16
CA PHE A 35 12.22 -2.80 8.71
C PHE A 35 11.25 -3.00 9.88
N PHE A 36 11.62 -3.86 10.84
CA PHE A 36 10.81 -4.15 12.02
C PHE A 36 11.09 -3.25 13.22
N ALA A 37 12.20 -2.49 13.24
CA ALA A 37 12.48 -1.50 14.28
C ALA A 37 11.44 -0.38 14.33
N ALA A 38 10.76 -0.10 13.20
CA ALA A 38 9.66 0.85 13.15
C ALA A 38 8.35 0.30 13.73
N LYS A 39 8.22 -1.01 14.00
CA LYS A 39 6.97 -1.66 14.43
C LYS A 39 6.35 -0.97 15.66
N ASP A 40 7.16 -0.71 16.69
CA ASP A 40 6.68 -0.14 17.95
C ASP A 40 6.22 1.32 17.79
N LYS A 41 6.82 2.05 16.83
CA LYS A 41 6.38 3.41 16.48
C LYS A 41 5.11 3.39 15.62
N MET A 42 4.99 2.41 14.72
CA MET A 42 3.86 2.23 13.81
C MET A 42 2.56 1.89 14.52
N GLU A 43 2.61 1.28 15.71
CA GLU A 43 1.41 0.98 16.51
C GLU A 43 0.62 2.24 16.88
N ARG A 44 1.31 3.39 17.03
CA ARG A 44 0.70 4.69 17.35
C ARG A 44 0.15 5.42 16.12
N TRP A 45 0.50 4.98 14.91
CA TRP A 45 0.08 5.65 13.67
C TRP A 45 -1.31 5.23 13.25
N HIS A 46 -2.00 6.12 12.53
CA HIS A 46 -3.26 5.82 11.85
C HIS A 46 -3.09 4.59 10.93
N PRO A 47 -4.07 3.66 10.86
CA PRO A 47 -3.95 2.43 10.08
C PRO A 47 -3.56 2.66 8.61
N LEU A 48 -4.07 3.74 8.00
CA LEU A 48 -3.71 4.14 6.63
C LEU A 48 -2.23 4.48 6.47
N HIS A 49 -1.64 5.23 7.40
CA HIS A 49 -0.21 5.57 7.32
C HIS A 49 0.66 4.33 7.53
N ARG A 50 0.19 3.39 8.37
CA ARG A 50 0.84 2.11 8.59
C ARG A 50 0.87 1.26 7.32
N SER A 51 -0.25 1.14 6.61
CA SER A 51 -0.32 0.39 5.35
C SER A 51 0.53 1.03 4.26
N LEU A 52 0.49 2.36 4.13
CA LEU A 52 1.26 3.09 3.13
C LEU A 52 2.77 2.96 3.37
N TYR A 53 3.22 3.04 4.63
CA TYR A 53 4.61 2.80 5.00
C TYR A 53 5.07 1.38 4.64
N MET A 54 4.24 0.38 4.96
CA MET A 54 4.55 -1.01 4.61
C MET A 54 4.65 -1.19 3.10
N TRP A 55 3.68 -0.68 2.35
CA TRP A 55 3.66 -0.75 0.89
C TRP A 55 4.87 -0.08 0.25
N ALA A 56 5.23 1.12 0.74
CA ALA A 56 6.40 1.84 0.28
C ALA A 56 7.67 1.02 0.53
N LYS A 57 7.85 0.46 1.73
CA LYS A 57 9.08 -0.27 2.07
C LYS A 57 9.14 -1.68 1.46
N THR A 58 8.01 -2.32 1.12
CA THR A 58 7.97 -3.65 0.50
C THR A 58 7.84 -3.57 -1.02
N LEU A 59 6.67 -3.18 -1.53
CA LEU A 59 6.30 -3.36 -2.92
C LEU A 59 6.93 -2.29 -3.82
N LEU A 60 6.93 -1.03 -3.38
CA LEU A 60 7.48 0.07 -4.18
C LEU A 60 8.97 -0.13 -4.46
N LEU A 61 9.78 -0.42 -3.42
CA LEU A 61 11.22 -0.61 -3.60
C LEU A 61 11.56 -1.89 -4.37
N ASN A 62 10.97 -3.04 -3.99
CA ASN A 62 11.42 -4.33 -4.50
C ASN A 62 10.83 -4.68 -5.87
N THR A 63 9.65 -4.16 -6.20
CA THR A 63 8.94 -4.53 -7.43
C THR A 63 8.86 -3.36 -8.41
N ILE A 64 8.32 -2.21 -7.97
CA ILE A 64 8.07 -1.09 -8.88
C ILE A 64 9.40 -0.46 -9.30
N LEU A 65 10.20 0.05 -8.38
CA LEU A 65 11.45 0.74 -8.72
C LEU A 65 12.47 -0.19 -9.34
N THR A 66 12.66 -1.38 -8.75
CA THR A 66 13.65 -2.33 -9.24
C THR A 66 13.26 -2.96 -10.58
N GLY A 67 12.00 -3.35 -10.75
CA GLY A 67 11.54 -4.12 -11.90
C GLY A 67 10.95 -3.27 -13.02
N LEU A 68 10.01 -2.39 -12.67
CA LEU A 68 9.26 -1.55 -13.61
C LEU A 68 9.88 -0.17 -13.84
N GLY A 69 10.81 0.26 -12.99
CA GLY A 69 11.60 1.48 -13.16
C GLY A 69 12.97 1.15 -13.74
N ASP A 70 14.00 1.29 -12.91
CA ASP A 70 15.43 1.29 -13.24
C ASP A 70 15.83 0.20 -14.25
N ARG A 71 15.47 -1.08 -14.02
CA ARG A 71 15.89 -2.16 -14.91
C ARG A 71 15.24 -2.09 -16.30
N SER A 72 13.97 -1.68 -16.35
CA SER A 72 13.25 -1.56 -17.61
C SER A 72 13.74 -0.36 -18.42
N GLU A 73 14.02 0.75 -17.73
CA GLU A 73 14.53 1.99 -18.33
C GLU A 73 15.97 1.81 -18.84
N MET A 74 16.85 1.19 -18.04
CA MET A 74 18.24 0.91 -18.43
C MET A 74 18.34 -0.02 -19.63
N ARG A 75 17.36 -0.93 -19.84
CA ARG A 75 17.33 -1.79 -21.04
C ARG A 75 17.19 -0.97 -22.34
N HIS A 76 16.59 0.20 -22.25
CA HIS A 76 16.35 1.09 -23.38
C HIS A 76 17.23 2.35 -23.35
N SER A 77 18.24 2.39 -22.47
CA SER A 77 19.10 3.56 -22.27
C SER A 77 18.32 4.85 -21.98
N ILE A 78 17.19 4.72 -21.30
CA ILE A 78 16.35 5.84 -20.86
C ILE A 78 16.64 6.08 -19.37
N GLU A 79 16.65 7.34 -18.94
CA GLU A 79 16.68 7.71 -17.53
C GLU A 79 15.31 8.30 -17.16
N GLY A 80 14.49 7.54 -16.44
CA GLY A 80 13.25 8.03 -15.86
C GLY A 80 13.53 8.75 -14.55
N ARG A 81 12.91 9.91 -14.39
CA ARG A 81 12.95 10.68 -13.14
C ARG A 81 11.54 10.74 -12.56
N PRO A 82 11.20 9.93 -11.55
CA PRO A 82 9.85 9.90 -10.99
C PRO A 82 9.61 11.16 -10.13
N PRO A 83 8.85 12.16 -10.60
CA PRO A 83 8.68 13.44 -9.89
C PRO A 83 7.92 13.27 -8.56
N PHE A 84 7.07 12.24 -8.47
CA PHE A 84 6.28 11.96 -7.27
C PHE A 84 7.08 11.32 -6.12
N LEU A 85 8.33 10.93 -6.36
CA LEU A 85 9.23 10.38 -5.34
C LEU A 85 10.21 11.42 -4.79
N ASP A 86 9.94 12.70 -5.02
CA ASP A 86 10.72 13.76 -4.42
C ASP A 86 10.55 13.81 -2.89
N HIS A 87 11.63 14.09 -2.19
CA HIS A 87 11.67 14.16 -0.73
C HIS A 87 10.82 15.30 -0.18
N LEU A 88 10.80 16.48 -0.81
CA LEU A 88 9.98 17.62 -0.38
C LEU A 88 8.50 17.29 -0.50
N LEU A 89 8.11 16.66 -1.61
CA LEU A 89 6.74 16.21 -1.81
C LEU A 89 6.38 15.12 -0.78
N ALA A 90 7.27 14.16 -0.54
CA ALA A 90 7.04 13.12 0.45
C ALA A 90 6.86 13.70 1.86
N GLU A 91 7.68 14.67 2.27
CA GLU A 91 7.55 15.37 3.55
C GLU A 91 6.22 16.12 3.66
N HIS A 92 5.85 16.86 2.62
CA HIS A 92 4.58 17.57 2.56
C HIS A 92 3.38 16.60 2.69
N VAL A 93 3.36 15.53 1.88
CA VAL A 93 2.27 14.54 1.91
C VAL A 93 2.23 13.80 3.25
N ASN A 94 3.36 13.55 3.90
CA ASN A 94 3.40 12.93 5.22
C ASN A 94 2.71 13.77 6.31
N ALA A 95 2.74 15.10 6.19
CA ALA A 95 2.06 16.01 7.11
C ALA A 95 0.53 16.09 6.92
N LEU A 96 0.02 15.68 5.76
CA LEU A 96 -1.42 15.74 5.46
C LEU A 96 -2.23 14.73 6.30
N PRO A 97 -3.46 15.10 6.71
CA PRO A 97 -4.35 14.20 7.43
C PRO A 97 -4.77 12.99 6.57
N PRO A 98 -5.10 11.84 7.16
CA PRO A 98 -5.52 10.65 6.41
C PRO A 98 -6.73 10.85 5.50
N SER A 99 -7.65 11.75 5.86
CA SER A 99 -8.90 12.00 5.13
C SER A 99 -8.69 12.57 3.73
N VAL A 100 -7.62 13.32 3.49
CA VAL A 100 -7.33 13.88 2.15
C VAL A 100 -6.58 12.89 1.26
N LYS A 101 -5.99 11.83 1.84
CA LYS A 101 -5.22 10.82 1.10
C LYS A 101 -6.08 9.71 0.51
N MET A 102 -7.25 9.46 1.11
CA MET A 102 -8.14 8.38 0.70
C MET A 102 -9.58 8.87 0.73
N ARG A 103 -10.22 8.86 -0.45
CA ARG A 103 -11.66 9.10 -0.56
C ARG A 103 -12.38 7.83 -0.15
N TYR A 104 -13.15 7.89 0.93
CA TYR A 104 -14.07 6.83 1.30
C TYR A 104 -15.43 7.13 0.69
N VAL A 105 -15.92 6.23 -0.17
CA VAL A 105 -17.29 6.25 -0.67
C VAL A 105 -17.99 5.10 0.02
N LEU A 106 -19.09 5.39 0.73
CA LEU A 106 -20.00 4.36 1.18
C LEU A 106 -20.65 3.81 -0.08
N ASP A 107 -20.44 2.52 -0.35
CA ASP A 107 -21.23 1.82 -1.35
C ASP A 107 -22.66 1.78 -0.78
N GLU A 108 -23.47 2.78 -1.12
CA GLU A 108 -24.92 2.70 -0.95
C GLU A 108 -25.36 1.59 -1.88
N GLY A 109 -25.40 0.38 -1.35
CA GLY A 109 -25.69 -0.81 -2.13
C GLY A 109 -27.12 -0.78 -2.63
N GLN A 110 -27.37 -0.13 -3.76
CA GLN A 110 -28.47 -0.31 -4.70
C GLN A 110 -28.05 0.25 -6.06
N ASP A 111 -27.34 -0.56 -6.86
CA ASP A 111 -27.37 -0.51 -8.35
C ASP A 111 -26.51 -1.59 -9.02
N LEU A 112 -25.75 -2.39 -8.25
CA LEU A 112 -25.02 -3.56 -8.78
C LEU A 112 -25.92 -4.70 -9.33
N ALA A 113 -27.26 -4.56 -9.26
CA ALA A 113 -28.20 -5.49 -9.88
C ALA A 113 -28.46 -5.20 -11.37
N GLN A 114 -28.00 -4.06 -11.90
CA GLN A 114 -28.22 -3.66 -13.29
C GLN A 114 -26.95 -3.05 -13.94
N GLY A 115 -25.77 -3.59 -13.63
CA GLY A 115 -24.49 -3.07 -14.13
C GLY A 115 -24.26 -3.39 -15.62
N ASN A 116 -24.50 -2.40 -16.48
CA ASN A 116 -23.90 -2.37 -17.82
C ASN A 116 -22.36 -2.34 -17.67
N ALA A 117 -21.60 -3.00 -18.56
CA ALA A 117 -20.13 -3.06 -18.49
C ALA A 117 -19.45 -1.67 -18.53
N ASP A 118 -20.23 -0.65 -18.83
CA ASP A 118 -19.80 0.73 -18.97
C ASP A 118 -19.76 1.48 -17.62
N ASP A 119 -20.30 0.92 -16.54
CA ASP A 119 -20.46 1.62 -15.25
C ASP A 119 -19.29 1.33 -14.30
N TYR A 120 -18.20 2.06 -14.50
CA TYR A 120 -17.00 1.94 -13.67
C TYR A 120 -16.80 3.14 -12.75
N TRP A 121 -16.24 2.89 -11.57
CA TRP A 121 -15.98 3.87 -10.51
C TRP A 121 -15.14 5.11 -10.93
N TRP A 122 -14.37 5.02 -12.02
CA TRP A 122 -13.61 6.16 -12.56
C TRP A 122 -14.47 7.11 -13.40
N LYS A 123 -15.62 6.67 -13.94
CA LYS A 123 -16.56 7.55 -14.65
C LYS A 123 -17.36 8.43 -13.68
N SER A 124 -17.68 7.93 -12.49
CA SER A 124 -18.36 8.69 -11.43
C SER A 124 -17.43 9.60 -10.62
N SER A 125 -16.11 9.54 -10.88
CA SER A 125 -15.11 10.26 -10.09
C SER A 125 -14.98 11.76 -10.42
N GLY A 126 -15.84 12.31 -11.28
CA GLY A 126 -15.90 13.73 -11.63
C GLY A 126 -14.82 14.14 -12.63
N SER A 127 -15.21 14.87 -13.68
CA SER A 127 -14.26 15.56 -14.56
C SER A 127 -13.58 16.67 -13.76
N GLY A 128 -12.37 16.38 -13.29
CA GLY A 128 -11.48 17.39 -12.74
C GLY A 128 -10.78 18.16 -13.86
N LEU A 129 -11.55 18.85 -14.70
CA LEU A 129 -11.22 20.02 -15.52
C LEU A 129 -12.53 20.74 -15.85
#